data_AF-A0A2P1NID2-F1
#
_entry.id   AF-A0A2P1NID2-F1
#
_cell.length_a   1.000
_cell.length_b   1.000
_cell.length_c   1.000
_cell.angle_alpha   90.00
_cell.angle_beta   90.00
_cell.angle_gamma   90.00
#
_symmetry.space_group_name_H-M   'P 1'
#
loop_
_entity.id
_entity.type
_entity.pdbx_description
1 polymer ?
#
loop_
_entity_poly.entity_id
_entity_poly.type
_entity_poly.pdbx_seq_one_letter_code
_entity_poly.pdbx_strand_id
1 'polypeptide(L)'
;MTASLALQQLHNFQSDLRQLADLRLTNHAFSQAARGHAVLLAALPPRYGEVLLGLLDRLEAGALFTEESCSFSHQALVDGLGQWAGQAQAALAAG
;
A
#
# COMPACT_ATOMS: atom_id res chain seq x y z
N MET A 1 13.94 14.79 11.86
CA MET A 1 13.27 13.67 12.59
C MET A 1 12.08 13.10 11.82
N THR A 2 11.27 13.92 11.13
CA THR A 2 10.09 13.47 10.37
C THR A 2 10.42 12.57 9.17
N ALA A 3 11.50 12.85 8.43
CA ALA A 3 11.93 12.03 7.29
C ALA A 3 12.28 10.58 7.69
N SER A 4 12.97 10.41 8.82
CA SER A 4 13.31 9.09 9.37
C SER A 4 12.06 8.28 9.74
N LEU A 5 11.04 8.94 10.29
CA LEU A 5 9.76 8.30 10.63
C LEU A 5 8.94 7.94 9.38
N ALA A 6 8.97 8.79 8.34
CA ALA A 6 8.31 8.50 7.07
C ALA A 6 8.92 7.26 6.38
N LEU A 7 10.26 7.15 6.36
CA LEU A 7 10.97 5.98 5.85
C LEU A 7 10.66 4.71 6.67
N GLN A 8 10.57 4.83 8.00
CA GLN A 8 10.16 3.71 8.85
C GLN A 8 8.74 3.23 8.52
N GLN A 9 7.78 4.15 8.35
CA GLN A 9 6.42 3.81 7.95
C GLN A 9 6.37 3.16 6.56
N LEU A 10 7.20 3.62 5.63
CA LEU A 10 7.31 3.00 4.31
C LEU A 10 7.88 1.57 4.37
N HIS A 11 8.86 1.31 5.22
CA HIS A 11 9.36 -0.06 5.44
C HIS A 11 8.28 -0.96 6.05
N ASN A 12 7.49 -0.46 7.00
CA ASN A 12 6.38 -1.21 7.57
C ASN A 12 5.33 -1.55 6.50
N PHE A 13 4.94 -0.57 5.68
CA PHE A 13 4.05 -0.78 4.54
C PHE A 13 4.56 -1.87 3.59
N GLN A 14 5.84 -1.85 3.22
CA GLN A 14 6.45 -2.87 2.36
C GLN A 14 6.50 -4.27 3.02
N SER A 15 6.63 -4.32 4.34
CA SER A 15 6.54 -5.57 5.10
C SER A 15 5.12 -6.13 5.08
N ASP A 16 4.11 -5.29 5.31
CA ASP A 16 2.70 -5.69 5.29
C ASP A 16 2.26 -6.09 3.88
N LEU A 17 2.78 -5.43 2.84
CA LEU A 17 2.52 -5.80 1.45
C LEU A 17 3.04 -7.20 1.11
N ARG A 18 4.24 -7.57 1.61
CA ARG A 18 4.76 -8.93 1.44
C ARG A 18 3.92 -9.97 2.19
N GLN A 19 3.42 -9.63 3.37
CA GLN A 19 2.50 -10.50 4.11
C GLN A 19 1.16 -10.67 3.40
N LEU A 20 0.65 -9.60 2.78
CA LEU A 20 -0.55 -9.65 1.93
C LEU A 20 -0.32 -10.57 0.72
N ALA A 21 0.83 -10.44 0.05
CA ALA A 21 1.20 -11.28 -1.10
C ALA A 21 1.32 -12.78 -0.72
N ASP A 22 1.83 -13.08 0.48
CA ASP A 22 1.91 -14.44 1.03
C ASP A 22 0.56 -14.92 1.64
N LEU A 23 -0.51 -14.12 1.50
CA LEU A 23 -1.84 -14.37 2.06
C LEU A 23 -1.86 -14.54 3.60
N ARG A 24 -0.85 -14.01 4.29
CA ARG A 24 -0.76 -13.98 5.77
C ARG A 24 -1.48 -12.80 6.39
N LEU A 25 -1.70 -11.75 5.60
CA LEU A 25 -2.44 -10.56 5.99
C LEU A 25 -3.69 -10.44 5.11
N THR A 26 -4.83 -10.11 5.71
CA THR A 26 -6.06 -9.92 4.95
C THR A 26 -6.06 -8.57 4.24
N ASN A 27 -6.78 -8.47 3.12
CA ASN A 27 -6.97 -7.22 2.37
C ASN A 27 -7.41 -6.06 3.28
N HIS A 28 -8.38 -6.32 4.17
CA HIS A 28 -8.89 -5.31 5.09
C HIS A 28 -7.85 -4.89 6.14
N ALA A 29 -7.13 -5.83 6.74
CA ALA A 29 -6.08 -5.52 7.72
C ALA A 29 -4.95 -4.69 7.11
N PHE A 30 -4.53 -5.04 5.88
CA PHE A 30 -3.57 -4.25 5.12
C PHE A 30 -4.10 -2.83 4.83
N SER A 31 -5.33 -2.70 4.32
CA SER A 31 -5.93 -1.39 4.01
C SER A 31 -6.05 -0.48 5.24
N GLN A 32 -6.39 -1.05 6.40
CA GLN A 32 -6.42 -0.30 7.67
C GLN A 32 -5.02 0.17 8.08
N ALA A 33 -4.02 -0.72 8.05
CA ALA A 33 -2.64 -0.38 8.39
C ALA A 33 -2.07 0.71 7.46
N ALA A 34 -2.27 0.56 6.15
CA ALA A 34 -1.82 1.51 5.13
C ALA A 34 -2.39 2.92 5.32
N ARG A 35 -3.69 3.03 5.63
CA ARG A 35 -4.34 4.34 5.93
C ARG A 35 -3.80 4.98 7.22
N GLY A 36 -3.28 4.19 8.15
CA GLY A 36 -2.71 4.66 9.42
C GLY A 36 -1.34 5.33 9.31
N HIS A 37 -0.65 5.24 8.17
CA HIS A 37 0.68 5.84 7.96
C HIS A 37 0.61 7.34 7.67
N ALA A 38 0.08 8.13 8.60
CA ALA A 38 -0.14 9.56 8.44
C ALA A 38 1.16 10.35 8.17
N VAL A 39 2.30 9.93 8.74
CA VAL A 39 3.58 10.63 8.58
C VAL A 39 4.17 10.38 7.20
N LEU A 40 4.06 9.15 6.70
CA LEU A 40 4.39 8.80 5.31
C LEU A 40 3.58 9.64 4.33
N LEU A 41 2.26 9.66 4.51
CA LEU A 41 1.37 10.41 3.62
C LEU A 41 1.61 11.92 3.66
N ALA A 42 1.91 12.47 4.84
CA ALA A 42 2.23 13.89 4.99
C ALA A 42 3.60 14.26 4.38
N ALA A 43 4.54 13.32 4.29
CA ALA A 43 5.85 13.54 3.69
C ALA A 43 5.86 13.40 2.16
N LEU A 44 4.79 12.84 1.58
CA LEU A 44 4.64 12.65 0.13
C LEU A 44 3.76 13.74 -0.50
N PRO A 45 3.92 14.03 -1.80
CA PRO A 45 2.96 14.87 -2.52
C PRO A 45 1.53 14.31 -2.45
N PRO A 46 0.49 15.16 -2.39
CA PRO A 46 -0.90 14.74 -2.10
C PRO A 46 -1.45 13.69 -3.07
N ARG A 47 -1.02 13.73 -4.35
CA ARG A 47 -1.34 12.73 -5.38
C ARG A 47 -1.02 11.28 -4.97
N TYR A 48 0.00 11.06 -4.13
CA TYR A 48 0.33 9.71 -3.65
C TYR A 48 -0.75 9.14 -2.75
N GLY A 49 -1.38 9.98 -1.92
CA GLY A 49 -2.51 9.58 -1.08
C GLY A 49 -3.73 9.20 -1.91
N GLU A 50 -4.04 9.96 -2.96
CA GLU A 50 -5.15 9.65 -3.87
C GLU A 50 -4.94 8.30 -4.59
N VAL A 51 -3.74 8.07 -5.12
CA VAL A 51 -3.40 6.80 -5.78
C VAL A 51 -3.48 5.64 -4.78
N LEU A 52 -2.93 5.80 -3.58
CA LEU A 52 -2.99 4.76 -2.55
C LEU A 52 -4.44 4.42 -2.21
N LEU A 53 -5.28 5.42 -1.94
CA LEU A 53 -6.69 5.20 -1.59
C LEU A 53 -7.45 4.45 -2.71
N GLY A 54 -7.20 4.80 -3.97
CA GLY A 54 -7.80 4.08 -5.11
C GLY A 54 -7.34 2.62 -5.23
N LEU A 55 -6.09 2.32 -4.89
CA LEU A 55 -5.60 0.93 -4.84
C LEU A 55 -6.22 0.15 -3.68
N LEU A 56 -6.32 0.76 -2.50
CA LEU A 56 -6.93 0.14 -1.31
C LEU A 56 -8.42 -0.14 -1.50
N ASP A 57 -9.16 0.78 -2.14
CA ASP A 57 -10.59 0.59 -2.45
C ASP A 57 -10.82 -0.63 -3.35
N ARG A 58 -10.01 -0.77 -4.42
CA ARG A 58 -10.06 -1.94 -5.30
C ARG A 58 -9.67 -3.24 -4.58
N LEU A 59 -8.71 -3.17 -3.65
CA LEU A 59 -8.30 -4.32 -2.84
C LEU A 59 -9.42 -4.79 -1.90
N GLU A 60 -10.15 -3.86 -1.29
CA GLU A 60 -11.31 -4.18 -0.43
C GLU A 60 -12.50 -4.67 -1.25
N ALA A 61 -12.79 -4.05 -2.40
CA ALA A 61 -13.85 -4.50 -3.30
C ALA A 61 -13.57 -5.89 -3.88
N GLY A 62 -12.32 -6.17 -4.26
CA GLY A 62 -11.89 -7.47 -4.77
C GLY A 62 -12.01 -8.62 -3.76
N ALA A 63 -12.09 -8.32 -2.45
CA ALA A 63 -12.35 -9.32 -1.43
C ALA A 63 -13.81 -9.79 -1.37
N LEU A 64 -14.74 -9.00 -1.94
CA LEU A 64 -16.19 -9.28 -1.89
C LEU A 64 -16.69 -10.14 -3.07
N PHE A 65 -15.91 -10.26 -4.14
CA PHE A 65 -16.28 -11.02 -5.34
C PHE A 65 -15.41 -12.28 -5.45
N THR A 66 -15.94 -13.43 -5.06
CA THR A 66 -15.21 -14.70 -4.97
C THR A 66 -15.80 -15.76 -5.90
N GLU A 67 -15.42 -15.80 -7.19
CA GLU A 67 -15.63 -17.02 -7.99
C GLU A 67 -14.34 -17.49 -8.68
N GLU A 68 -13.81 -16.90 -9.75
CA GLU A 68 -12.60 -17.51 -10.40
C GLU A 68 -11.54 -16.50 -10.87
N SER A 69 -11.80 -15.19 -10.76
CA SER A 69 -10.93 -14.13 -11.28
C SER A 69 -10.00 -13.48 -10.23
N CYS A 70 -10.06 -13.90 -8.97
CA CYS A 70 -9.39 -13.21 -7.86
C CYS A 70 -7.87 -13.30 -7.90
N SER A 71 -7.28 -14.42 -8.34
CA SER A 71 -5.82 -14.59 -8.26
C SER A 71 -5.08 -13.57 -9.15
N PHE A 72 -5.56 -13.39 -10.39
CA PHE A 72 -4.94 -12.45 -11.33
C PHE A 72 -5.17 -10.99 -10.92
N SER A 73 -6.41 -10.64 -10.55
CA SER A 73 -6.73 -9.28 -10.09
C SER A 73 -6.07 -8.93 -8.76
N HIS A 74 -5.90 -9.89 -7.85
CA HIS A 74 -5.22 -9.69 -6.58
C HIS A 74 -3.72 -9.48 -6.77
N GLN A 75 -3.06 -10.33 -7.56
CA GLN A 75 -1.63 -10.16 -7.84
C GLN A 75 -1.35 -8.83 -8.53
N ALA A 76 -2.18 -8.42 -9.51
CA ALA A 76 -2.04 -7.12 -10.15
C ALA A 76 -2.20 -5.93 -9.18
N LEU A 77 -3.07 -6.05 -8.17
CA LEU A 77 -3.22 -5.03 -7.12
C LEU A 77 -2.00 -4.99 -6.19
N VAL A 78 -1.48 -6.15 -5.78
CA VAL A 78 -0.25 -6.26 -4.97
C VAL A 78 0.94 -5.67 -5.72
N ASP A 79 1.09 -5.96 -7.01
CA ASP A 79 2.11 -5.34 -7.88
C ASP A 79 1.95 -3.82 -7.96
N GLY A 80 0.73 -3.32 -8.15
CA GLY A 80 0.45 -1.88 -8.17
C GLY A 80 0.81 -1.18 -6.86
N LEU A 81 0.54 -1.82 -5.71
CA LEU A 81 0.95 -1.33 -4.39
C LEU A 81 2.47 -1.36 -4.20
N GLY A 82 3.15 -2.38 -4.76
CA GLY A 82 4.61 -2.47 -4.77
C GLY A 82 5.24 -1.35 -5.58
N GLN A 83 4.70 -1.07 -6.77
CA GLN A 83 5.12 0.05 -7.60
C GLN A 83 4.91 1.39 -6.88
N TRP A 84 3.75 1.59 -6.24
CA TRP A 84 3.50 2.78 -5.43
C TRP A 84 4.53 2.95 -4.32
N ALA A 85 4.87 1.88 -3.59
CA ALA A 85 5.87 1.93 -2.52
C ALA A 85 7.26 2.32 -3.03
N GLY A 86 7.68 1.78 -4.19
CA GLY A 86 8.93 2.14 -4.84
C GLY A 86 8.99 3.63 -5.25
N GLN A 87 7.90 4.15 -5.81
CA GLN A 87 7.79 5.57 -6.16
C GLN A 87 7.79 6.46 -4.92
N ALA A 88 7.09 6.06 -3.85
CA ALA A 88 7.11 6.76 -2.58
C ALA A 88 8.52 6.82 -1.98
N GLN A 89 9.28 5.72 -2.06
CA GLN A 89 10.67 5.68 -1.59
C GLN A 89 11.55 6.68 -2.36
N ALA A 90 11.44 6.69 -3.69
CA ALA A 90 12.20 7.62 -4.53
C ALA A 90 11.82 9.08 -4.24
N ALA A 91 10.53 9.36 -4.01
CA ALA A 91 10.06 10.69 -3.66
C ALA A 91 10.58 11.14 -2.29
N LEU A 92 10.61 10.27 -1.29
CA LEU A 92 11.18 10.58 0.03
C LEU A 92 12.70 10.77 0.01
N ALA A 93 13.41 10.12 -0.92
CA ALA A 93 14.86 10.28 -1.06
C ALA A 93 15.25 11.56 -1.84
N ALA A 94 14.32 12.09 -2.66
CA ALA A 94 14.52 13.28 -3.47
C ALA A 94 14.12 14.59 -2.78
N GLY A 95 13.44 14.52 -1.63
CA GLY A 95 13.04 15.66 -0.79
C GLY A 95 13.96 15.85 0.40
#